data_AF-A0A7Y6I9G2-F1
#
_entry.id   AF-A0A7Y6I9G2-F1
#
_cell.length_a   1.000
_cell.length_b   1.000
_cell.length_c   1.000
_cell.angle_alpha   90.00
_cell.angle_beta   90.00
_cell.angle_gamma   90.00
#
_symmetry.space_group_name_H-M   'P 1'
#
loop_
_entity.id
_entity.type
_entity.pdbx_description
1 polymer ?
#
loop_
_entity_poly.entity_id
_entity_poly.type
_entity_poly.pdbx_seq_one_letter_code
_entity_poly.pdbx_strand_id
1 'polypeptide(L)'
;MSTAELLARARLLNRDLAPGDPLADTVIRPLTAALTEAEAKAEAEAETEPGVAEDGTPAERLWELAKDATRLRARPGAHEGLIEATAALQHLACLSAEDAGALERRIAELAGIQGELEPRVDVATDGPYLVTNVTRITNWLGEPVQTFPQMALCRCGQSATKPLCDGSHARTGFSGAKDPARVPDQLDTHEGVQVTVLDNRGRCAHSGFCTDRLPKVFRVDQEPFVAPSGGRADEIVRAVRACPSGALGAEIDGHRVPDPRRPPAIEVSKDGPYRVTGGIPLDGDPSREHYSLCRCGHSRNKPLCSGMHYYVGFADPPLSEDPTLFEWAGGLPALRRMTHIFYEKYVPQDDLLGPLFARMSPDHPERVAAWLAETFGGPSLYTDEYGGYDRMVGEHAGKALTEQWRARWAQLMSQAADDAGLPADPEFRAAFAGYIEWGSRIALENSQPGANPPPHMPVPRWWWVCEARPGSRVSALAPPEQAVQARLPEPGEPVGFADHIRPLFREMDRKSMSFAFDLWSHEDVTRHADAILHRLRQGGMPCDGAWPAERVELFARWIAEGTLP
;
A
#
# COMPACT_ATOMS: atom_id res chain seq x y z
N MET A 1 22.76 -32.37 -6.88
CA MET A 1 23.18 -31.00 -6.58
C MET A 1 23.08 -30.73 -5.07
N SER A 2 24.07 -30.08 -4.47
CA SER A 2 24.15 -29.60 -3.08
C SER A 2 24.02 -28.07 -2.98
N THR A 3 23.87 -27.53 -1.77
CA THR A 3 23.87 -26.06 -1.54
C THR A 3 25.20 -25.42 -1.91
N ALA A 4 26.33 -26.10 -1.64
CA ALA A 4 27.66 -25.63 -2.01
C ALA A 4 27.85 -25.54 -3.54
N GLU A 5 27.38 -26.55 -4.28
CA GLU A 5 27.40 -26.53 -5.76
C GLU A 5 26.52 -25.39 -6.31
N LEU A 6 25.36 -25.14 -5.70
CA LEU A 6 24.48 -24.02 -6.06
C LEU A 6 25.18 -22.66 -5.83
N LEU A 7 25.87 -22.50 -4.69
CA LEU A 7 26.62 -21.27 -4.35
C LEU A 7 27.75 -21.00 -5.35
N ALA A 8 28.55 -22.02 -5.69
CA ALA A 8 29.63 -21.90 -6.65
C ALA A 8 29.13 -21.41 -8.01
N ARG A 9 28.01 -21.97 -8.50
CA ARG A 9 27.37 -21.56 -9.76
C ARG A 9 26.81 -20.14 -9.69
N ALA A 10 26.21 -19.76 -8.56
CA ALA A 10 25.73 -18.39 -8.35
C ALA A 10 26.87 -17.36 -8.38
N ARG A 11 28.03 -17.67 -7.79
CA ARG A 11 29.22 -16.80 -7.83
C ARG A 11 29.79 -16.66 -9.25
N LEU A 12 29.84 -17.76 -10.02
CA LEU A 12 30.24 -17.70 -11.43
C LEU A 12 29.29 -16.82 -12.25
N LEU A 13 27.98 -17.02 -12.11
CA LEU A 13 26.99 -16.19 -12.80
C LEU A 13 27.09 -14.71 -12.41
N ASN A 14 27.32 -14.41 -11.13
CA ASN A 14 27.45 -13.03 -10.65
C ASN A 14 28.66 -12.30 -11.26
N ARG A 15 29.77 -13.00 -11.52
CA ARG A 15 30.96 -12.44 -12.20
C ARG A 15 30.66 -12.06 -13.65
N ASP A 16 29.75 -12.78 -14.30
CA ASP A 16 29.38 -12.58 -15.71
C ASP A 16 28.31 -11.49 -15.89
N LEU A 17 27.60 -11.12 -14.82
CA LEU A 17 26.63 -10.02 -14.81
C LEU A 17 27.36 -8.67 -14.68
N ALA A 18 26.88 -7.65 -15.41
CA ALA A 18 27.43 -6.28 -15.45
C ALA A 18 27.61 -5.66 -14.04
N PRO A 19 28.47 -4.62 -13.87
CA PRO A 19 28.75 -4.03 -12.56
C PRO A 19 27.48 -3.53 -11.87
N GLY A 20 27.14 -4.14 -10.73
CA GLY A 20 25.90 -3.89 -9.99
C GLY A 20 25.46 -4.99 -9.00
N ASP A 21 26.23 -6.08 -8.87
CA ASP A 21 26.08 -7.15 -7.87
C ASP A 21 24.62 -7.58 -7.53
N PRO A 22 23.81 -7.97 -8.53
CA PRO A 22 22.40 -8.28 -8.31
C PRO A 22 22.20 -9.53 -7.43
N LEU A 23 23.21 -10.40 -7.34
CA LEU A 23 23.11 -11.68 -6.62
C LEU A 23 23.79 -11.68 -5.24
N ALA A 24 24.71 -10.77 -4.91
CA ALA A 24 25.45 -10.87 -3.64
C ALA A 24 24.53 -10.90 -2.42
N ASP A 25 23.69 -9.87 -2.28
CA ASP A 25 22.92 -9.69 -1.06
C ASP A 25 21.69 -10.61 -0.98
N THR A 26 21.17 -11.01 -2.14
CA THR A 26 19.90 -11.73 -2.30
C THR A 26 20.07 -13.24 -2.51
N VAL A 27 21.22 -13.69 -3.02
CA VAL A 27 21.48 -15.10 -3.35
C VAL A 27 22.77 -15.60 -2.69
N ILE A 28 23.92 -14.99 -2.94
CA ILE A 28 25.22 -15.50 -2.50
C ILE A 28 25.34 -15.45 -0.98
N ARG A 29 25.03 -14.32 -0.35
CA ARG A 29 25.02 -14.15 1.11
C ARG A 29 24.11 -15.19 1.80
N PRO A 30 22.81 -15.30 1.46
CA PRO A 30 21.96 -16.27 2.14
C PRO A 30 22.33 -17.73 1.85
N LEU A 31 22.86 -18.07 0.66
CA LEU A 31 23.42 -19.40 0.40
C LEU A 31 24.66 -19.70 1.24
N THR A 32 25.55 -18.71 1.41
CA THR A 32 26.74 -18.84 2.27
C THR A 32 26.31 -19.11 3.72
N ALA A 33 25.28 -18.41 4.21
CA ALA A 33 24.71 -18.64 5.54
C ALA A 33 24.00 -20.00 5.69
N ALA A 34 23.69 -20.69 4.59
CA ALA A 34 23.03 -22.00 4.58
C ALA A 34 24.00 -23.19 4.55
N LEU A 35 25.30 -22.95 4.42
CA LEU A 35 26.31 -24.01 4.46
C LEU A 35 26.58 -24.46 5.91
N THR A 36 26.78 -25.76 6.09
CA THR A 36 27.40 -26.26 7.33
C THR A 36 28.87 -25.82 7.40
N GLU A 37 29.47 -25.82 8.60
CA GLU A 37 30.90 -25.47 8.77
C GLU A 37 31.82 -26.33 7.89
N ALA A 38 31.49 -27.61 7.72
CA ALA A 38 32.26 -28.54 6.89
C ALA A 38 32.12 -28.21 5.39
N GLU A 39 30.90 -27.87 4.93
CA GLU A 39 30.66 -27.46 3.55
C GLU A 39 31.32 -26.11 3.25
N ALA A 40 31.23 -25.14 4.16
CA ALA A 40 31.87 -23.84 4.01
C ALA A 40 33.40 -23.96 3.89
N LYS A 41 34.00 -24.87 4.65
CA LYS A 41 35.44 -25.14 4.55
C LYS A 41 35.81 -25.79 3.21
N ALA A 42 35.09 -26.81 2.79
CA ALA A 42 35.33 -27.49 1.51
C ALA A 42 35.11 -26.54 0.32
N GLU A 43 34.12 -25.64 0.42
CA GLU A 43 33.78 -24.65 -0.59
C GLU A 43 34.85 -23.56 -0.71
N ALA A 44 35.37 -23.04 0.41
CA ALA A 44 36.49 -22.09 0.42
C ALA A 44 37.78 -22.68 -0.17
N GLU A 45 38.01 -23.98 0.00
CA GLU A 45 39.14 -24.70 -0.60
C GLU A 45 38.95 -24.83 -2.13
N ALA A 46 37.71 -25.08 -2.60
CA ALA A 46 37.38 -25.20 -4.03
C ALA A 46 37.34 -23.86 -4.79
N GLU A 47 37.09 -22.73 -4.12
CA GLU A 47 37.06 -21.39 -4.73
C GLU A 47 38.40 -20.94 -5.33
N THR A 48 39.48 -21.67 -5.03
CA THR A 48 40.84 -21.41 -5.53
C THR A 48 41.12 -21.99 -6.93
N GLU A 49 40.25 -22.85 -7.45
CA GLU A 49 40.36 -23.36 -8.83
C GLU A 49 39.53 -22.52 -9.81
N PRO A 50 40.05 -22.19 -11.01
CA PRO A 50 39.25 -21.50 -12.03
C PRO A 50 38.11 -22.42 -12.48
N GLY A 51 36.88 -22.06 -12.10
CA GLY A 51 35.68 -22.80 -12.45
C GLY A 51 35.49 -22.92 -13.97
N VAL A 52 34.97 -24.06 -14.41
CA VAL A 52 34.63 -24.30 -15.82
C VAL A 52 33.47 -23.37 -16.21
N ALA A 53 33.61 -22.66 -17.33
CA ALA A 53 32.52 -21.85 -17.88
C ALA A 53 31.33 -22.76 -18.21
N GLU A 54 30.15 -22.43 -17.69
CA GLU A 54 28.91 -23.11 -18.06
C GLU A 54 28.45 -22.59 -19.43
N ASP A 55 28.04 -23.52 -20.30
CA ASP A 55 27.43 -23.19 -21.59
C ASP A 55 26.08 -22.47 -21.39
N GLY A 56 25.74 -21.58 -22.34
CA GLY A 56 24.47 -20.85 -22.36
C GLY A 56 24.58 -19.37 -22.01
N THR A 57 23.55 -18.62 -22.35
CA THR A 57 23.41 -17.20 -22.01
C THR A 57 23.23 -17.01 -20.50
N PRO A 58 23.54 -15.82 -19.94
CA PRO A 58 23.30 -15.54 -18.52
C PRO A 58 21.83 -15.78 -18.08
N ALA A 59 20.87 -15.52 -18.96
CA ALA A 59 19.44 -15.75 -18.69
C ALA A 59 19.09 -17.25 -18.62
N GLU A 60 19.65 -18.07 -19.50
CA GLU A 60 19.48 -19.54 -19.47
C GLU A 60 20.12 -20.13 -18.21
N ARG A 61 21.33 -19.69 -17.87
CA ARG A 61 22.03 -20.14 -16.66
C ARG A 61 21.29 -19.73 -15.38
N LEU A 62 20.76 -18.50 -15.32
CA LEU A 62 19.91 -18.04 -14.22
C LEU A 62 18.64 -18.91 -14.09
N TRP A 63 18.03 -19.28 -15.21
CA TRP A 63 16.84 -20.14 -15.22
C TRP A 63 17.15 -21.54 -14.69
N GLU A 64 18.23 -22.19 -15.17
CA GLU A 64 18.65 -23.49 -14.64
C GLU A 64 18.97 -23.42 -13.14
N LEU A 65 19.68 -22.37 -12.72
CA LEU A 65 20.01 -22.13 -11.31
C LEU A 65 18.75 -21.98 -10.44
N ALA A 66 17.71 -21.28 -10.93
CA ALA A 66 16.44 -21.14 -10.23
C ALA A 66 15.70 -22.47 -10.08
N LYS A 67 15.66 -23.31 -11.12
CA LYS A 67 15.06 -24.66 -11.04
C LYS A 67 15.78 -25.53 -10.02
N ASP A 68 17.10 -25.48 -10.06
CA ASP A 68 17.98 -26.24 -9.19
C ASP A 68 17.88 -25.83 -7.72
N ALA A 69 17.82 -24.53 -7.43
CA ALA A 69 17.50 -24.01 -6.10
C ALA A 69 16.11 -24.45 -5.64
N THR A 70 15.12 -24.42 -6.54
CA THR A 70 13.73 -24.84 -6.23
C THR A 70 13.64 -26.32 -5.89
N ARG A 71 14.38 -27.20 -6.60
CA ARG A 71 14.48 -28.63 -6.28
C ARG A 71 15.13 -28.87 -4.93
N LEU A 72 16.17 -28.10 -4.58
CA LEU A 72 16.81 -28.18 -3.27
C LEU A 72 15.84 -27.72 -2.17
N ARG A 73 15.16 -26.59 -2.38
CA ARG A 73 14.19 -26.04 -1.43
C ARG A 73 13.03 -27.00 -1.17
N ALA A 74 12.55 -27.71 -2.20
CA ALA A 74 11.43 -28.64 -2.10
C ALA A 74 11.69 -29.80 -1.12
N ARG A 75 12.96 -30.05 -0.76
CA ARG A 75 13.32 -31.06 0.24
C ARG A 75 12.86 -30.62 1.65
N PRO A 76 12.42 -31.56 2.49
CA PRO A 76 12.08 -31.26 3.88
C PRO A 76 13.27 -30.64 4.64
N GLY A 77 12.99 -29.67 5.50
CA GLY A 77 14.01 -29.07 6.37
C GLY A 77 15.01 -28.13 5.67
N ALA A 78 14.66 -27.57 4.50
CA ALA A 78 15.49 -26.58 3.83
C ALA A 78 15.84 -25.39 4.74
N HIS A 79 17.11 -25.00 4.76
CA HIS A 79 17.61 -23.87 5.55
C HIS A 79 17.01 -22.54 5.06
N GLU A 80 16.76 -21.59 5.97
CA GLU A 80 16.15 -20.30 5.64
C GLU A 80 16.92 -19.52 4.57
N GLY A 81 18.26 -19.58 4.59
CA GLY A 81 19.11 -18.97 3.57
C GLY A 81 18.94 -19.58 2.18
N LEU A 82 18.73 -20.90 2.08
CA LEU A 82 18.39 -21.54 0.80
C LEU A 82 17.00 -21.10 0.32
N ILE A 83 16.03 -20.98 1.23
CA ILE A 83 14.67 -20.52 0.90
C ILE A 83 14.69 -19.05 0.42
N GLU A 84 15.45 -18.17 1.09
CA GLU A 84 15.65 -16.76 0.69
C GLU A 84 16.31 -16.66 -0.70
N ALA A 85 17.40 -17.39 -0.92
CA ALA A 85 18.08 -17.42 -2.22
C ALA A 85 17.19 -17.97 -3.34
N THR A 86 16.40 -19.00 -3.06
CA THR A 86 15.43 -19.57 -4.01
C THR A 86 14.40 -18.51 -4.42
N ALA A 87 13.89 -17.72 -3.48
CA ALA A 87 12.95 -16.64 -3.79
C ALA A 87 13.55 -15.61 -4.75
N ALA A 88 14.78 -15.16 -4.48
CA ALA A 88 15.48 -14.20 -5.33
C ALA A 88 15.76 -14.77 -6.73
N LEU A 89 16.20 -16.02 -6.82
CA LEU A 89 16.45 -16.70 -8.09
C LEU A 89 15.17 -16.86 -8.92
N GLN A 90 14.06 -17.27 -8.31
CA GLN A 90 12.77 -17.36 -9.01
C GLN A 90 12.33 -16.00 -9.55
N HIS A 91 12.43 -14.94 -8.73
CA HIS A 91 12.08 -13.59 -9.15
C HIS A 91 12.93 -13.12 -10.34
N LEU A 92 14.26 -13.20 -10.24
CA LEU A 92 15.17 -12.76 -11.29
C LEU A 92 15.01 -13.59 -12.57
N ALA A 93 14.84 -14.91 -12.44
CA ALA A 93 14.63 -15.78 -13.59
C ALA A 93 13.26 -15.57 -14.24
N CYS A 94 12.22 -15.21 -13.50
CA CYS A 94 10.93 -14.87 -14.09
C CYS A 94 10.95 -13.48 -14.77
N LEU A 95 11.64 -12.49 -14.19
CA LEU A 95 11.80 -11.17 -14.82
C LEU A 95 12.63 -11.19 -16.10
N SER A 96 13.49 -12.19 -16.29
CA SER A 96 14.24 -12.37 -17.54
C SER A 96 13.46 -13.12 -18.63
N ALA A 97 12.16 -13.33 -18.45
CA ALA A 97 11.31 -13.94 -19.48
C ALA A 97 11.10 -12.98 -20.66
N GLU A 98 11.09 -13.52 -21.88
CA GLU A 98 10.98 -12.72 -23.11
C GLU A 98 9.59 -12.10 -23.31
N ASP A 99 8.55 -12.79 -22.85
CA ASP A 99 7.15 -12.37 -22.95
C ASP A 99 6.29 -12.94 -21.81
N ALA A 100 5.02 -12.50 -21.74
CA ALA A 100 4.07 -12.95 -20.73
C ALA A 100 3.80 -14.46 -20.76
N GLY A 101 3.78 -15.08 -21.94
CA GLY A 101 3.58 -16.53 -22.07
C GLY A 101 4.79 -17.33 -21.57
N ALA A 102 6.00 -16.83 -21.79
CA ALA A 102 7.23 -17.40 -21.24
C ALA A 102 7.27 -17.27 -19.71
N LEU A 103 6.84 -16.13 -19.17
CA LEU A 103 6.70 -15.92 -17.73
C LEU A 103 5.72 -16.93 -17.10
N GLU A 104 4.53 -17.09 -17.68
CA GLU A 104 3.54 -18.07 -17.23
C GLU A 104 4.08 -19.50 -17.24
N ARG A 105 4.78 -19.90 -18.30
CA ARG A 105 5.42 -21.24 -18.38
C ARG A 105 6.49 -21.44 -17.30
N ARG A 106 7.34 -20.43 -17.06
CA ARG A 106 8.36 -20.50 -16.00
C ARG A 106 7.72 -20.64 -14.62
N ILE A 107 6.68 -19.86 -14.33
CA ILE A 107 5.95 -19.95 -13.05
C ILE A 107 5.32 -21.34 -12.89
N ALA A 108 4.67 -21.86 -13.94
CA ALA A 108 4.06 -23.18 -13.91
C ALA A 108 5.09 -24.30 -13.67
N GLU A 109 6.26 -24.22 -14.29
CA GLU A 109 7.35 -25.20 -14.09
C GLU A 109 7.88 -25.16 -12.66
N LEU A 110 8.17 -23.96 -12.12
CA LEU A 110 8.60 -23.80 -10.73
C LEU A 110 7.54 -24.31 -9.74
N ALA A 111 6.26 -24.03 -10.01
CA ALA A 111 5.14 -24.50 -9.20
C ALA A 111 5.06 -26.03 -9.22
N GLY A 112 5.32 -26.67 -10.36
CA GLY A 112 5.41 -28.12 -10.47
C GLY A 112 6.53 -28.73 -9.63
N ILE A 113 7.69 -28.06 -9.52
CA ILE A 113 8.85 -28.56 -8.76
C ILE A 113 8.59 -28.57 -7.25
N GLN A 114 7.93 -27.55 -6.71
CA GLN A 114 7.67 -27.40 -5.27
C GLN A 114 6.19 -27.51 -4.89
N GLY A 115 5.39 -28.17 -5.73
CA GLY A 115 3.92 -28.24 -5.59
C GLY A 115 3.43 -29.04 -4.37
N GLU A 116 4.28 -29.87 -3.78
CA GLU A 116 3.97 -30.63 -2.55
C GLU A 116 4.04 -29.77 -1.28
N LEU A 117 4.55 -28.54 -1.37
CA LEU A 117 4.61 -27.63 -0.22
C LEU A 117 3.29 -26.88 -0.03
N GLU A 118 2.77 -26.89 1.19
CA GLU A 118 1.57 -26.12 1.53
C GLU A 118 1.85 -24.61 1.58
N PRO A 119 0.85 -23.76 1.30
CA PRO A 119 0.99 -22.31 1.45
C PRO A 119 1.34 -21.92 2.88
N ARG A 120 2.42 -21.14 3.08
CA ARG A 120 2.85 -20.68 4.41
C ARG A 120 3.72 -19.43 4.35
N VAL A 121 3.85 -18.78 5.50
CA VAL A 121 4.80 -17.68 5.73
C VAL A 121 5.80 -18.08 6.81
N ASP A 122 7.07 -18.15 6.43
CA ASP A 122 8.21 -18.33 7.33
C ASP A 122 8.88 -16.98 7.62
N VAL A 123 9.49 -16.86 8.80
CA VAL A 123 10.09 -15.62 9.30
C VAL A 123 11.60 -15.81 9.39
N ALA A 124 12.35 -15.33 8.39
CA ALA A 124 13.81 -15.50 8.39
C ALA A 124 14.45 -14.75 9.56
N THR A 125 15.48 -15.31 10.20
CA THR A 125 16.25 -14.65 11.25
C THR A 125 16.82 -13.33 10.73
N ASP A 126 16.45 -12.22 11.36
CA ASP A 126 16.90 -10.87 10.96
C ASP A 126 16.74 -10.57 9.45
N GLY A 127 15.82 -11.27 8.78
CA GLY A 127 15.65 -11.23 7.33
C GLY A 127 14.20 -11.01 6.86
N PRO A 128 13.87 -11.39 5.63
CA PRO A 128 12.54 -11.20 5.05
C PRO A 128 11.47 -12.15 5.61
N TYR A 129 10.23 -11.99 5.15
CA TYR A 129 9.24 -13.05 5.20
C TYR A 129 9.39 -13.95 3.99
N LEU A 130 9.50 -15.25 4.19
CA LEU A 130 9.62 -16.23 3.13
C LEU A 130 8.23 -16.82 2.86
N VAL A 131 7.67 -16.51 1.70
CA VAL A 131 6.30 -16.87 1.34
C VAL A 131 6.35 -18.02 0.34
N THR A 132 5.80 -19.16 0.73
CA THR A 132 5.73 -20.36 -0.11
C THR A 132 4.29 -20.54 -0.60
N ASN A 133 4.10 -20.73 -1.91
CA ASN A 133 2.87 -21.11 -2.60
C ASN A 133 1.63 -20.25 -2.29
N VAL A 134 1.82 -18.98 -1.91
CA VAL A 134 0.73 -18.00 -1.79
C VAL A 134 0.57 -17.27 -3.12
N THR A 135 -0.52 -17.57 -3.84
CA THR A 135 -0.75 -17.07 -5.21
C THR A 135 -1.52 -15.76 -5.27
N ARG A 136 -2.24 -15.39 -4.21
CA ARG A 136 -3.02 -14.15 -4.14
C ARG A 136 -2.32 -13.12 -3.27
N ILE A 137 -1.54 -12.26 -3.92
CA ILE A 137 -0.96 -11.06 -3.28
C ILE A 137 -1.49 -9.83 -4.01
N THR A 138 -1.95 -8.82 -3.27
CA THR A 138 -2.38 -7.55 -3.84
C THR A 138 -1.61 -6.39 -3.26
N ASN A 139 -1.38 -5.36 -4.07
CA ASN A 139 -0.87 -4.08 -3.57
C ASN A 139 -1.97 -3.32 -2.81
N TRP A 140 -1.65 -2.12 -2.35
CA TRP A 140 -2.58 -1.31 -1.56
C TRP A 140 -3.74 -0.72 -2.37
N LEU A 141 -3.61 -0.69 -3.71
CA LEU A 141 -4.68 -0.35 -4.62
C LEU A 141 -5.67 -1.50 -4.84
N GLY A 142 -5.32 -2.71 -4.40
CA GLY A 142 -6.07 -3.94 -4.65
C GLY A 142 -5.71 -4.62 -5.97
N GLU A 143 -4.63 -4.19 -6.63
CA GLU A 143 -4.16 -4.79 -7.88
C GLU A 143 -3.28 -6.01 -7.59
N PRO A 144 -3.35 -7.07 -8.42
CA PRO A 144 -2.50 -8.24 -8.26
C PRO A 144 -1.01 -7.89 -8.33
N VAL A 145 -0.24 -8.41 -7.38
CA VAL A 145 1.23 -8.44 -7.47
C VAL A 145 1.63 -9.73 -8.16
N GLN A 146 2.57 -9.68 -9.10
CA GLN A 146 3.14 -10.88 -9.71
C GLN A 146 3.68 -11.81 -8.63
N THR A 147 3.14 -13.03 -8.55
CA THR A 147 3.54 -14.03 -7.58
C THR A 147 4.42 -15.10 -8.20
N PHE A 148 5.26 -15.71 -7.36
CA PHE A 148 6.10 -16.85 -7.68
C PHE A 148 5.88 -17.93 -6.61
N PRO A 149 6.15 -19.21 -6.90
CA PRO A 149 6.02 -20.28 -5.91
C PRO A 149 6.80 -20.00 -4.61
N GLN A 150 7.98 -19.39 -4.70
CA GLN A 150 8.76 -18.95 -3.55
C GLN A 150 9.06 -17.45 -3.67
N MET A 151 8.68 -16.68 -2.65
CA MET A 151 8.91 -15.23 -2.61
C MET A 151 9.56 -14.82 -1.28
N ALA A 152 10.24 -13.67 -1.30
CA ALA A 152 10.79 -13.02 -0.11
C ALA A 152 10.19 -11.61 -0.02
N LEU A 153 9.37 -11.35 0.99
CA LEU A 153 8.77 -10.04 1.24
C LEU A 153 9.60 -9.23 2.24
N CYS A 154 9.77 -7.94 1.96
CA CYS A 154 10.57 -7.04 2.79
C CYS A 154 9.97 -6.87 4.19
N ARG A 155 10.75 -7.21 5.21
CA ARG A 155 10.39 -6.99 6.62
C ARG A 155 11.02 -5.73 7.22
N CYS A 156 12.19 -5.34 6.73
CA CYS A 156 13.02 -4.28 7.30
C CYS A 156 12.57 -2.86 6.94
N GLY A 157 11.69 -2.70 5.95
CA GLY A 157 11.24 -1.39 5.48
C GLY A 157 12.25 -0.62 4.61
N GLN A 158 13.42 -1.19 4.31
CA GLN A 158 14.51 -0.49 3.60
C GLN A 158 14.75 -0.98 2.17
N SER A 159 14.01 -1.99 1.69
CA SER A 159 14.17 -2.43 0.30
C SER A 159 13.74 -1.34 -0.70
N ALA A 160 14.47 -1.23 -1.81
CA ALA A 160 14.13 -0.41 -2.96
C ALA A 160 13.07 -1.06 -3.87
N THR A 161 12.90 -2.39 -3.79
CA THR A 161 11.98 -3.18 -4.64
C THR A 161 10.76 -3.69 -3.87
N LYS A 162 10.34 -2.97 -2.81
CA LYS A 162 9.14 -3.31 -2.03
C LYS A 162 7.94 -3.58 -2.96
N PRO A 163 7.12 -4.60 -2.67
CA PRO A 163 7.09 -5.37 -1.43
C PRO A 163 8.14 -6.48 -1.32
N LEU A 164 8.97 -6.70 -2.35
CA LEU A 164 9.99 -7.75 -2.36
C LEU A 164 11.22 -7.37 -1.52
N CYS A 165 12.00 -8.37 -1.13
CA CYS A 165 13.28 -8.20 -0.46
C CYS A 165 14.42 -8.12 -1.49
N ASP A 166 15.33 -7.17 -1.31
CA ASP A 166 16.57 -6.99 -2.10
C ASP A 166 17.84 -7.18 -1.23
N GLY A 167 17.71 -7.82 -0.07
CA GLY A 167 18.82 -8.03 0.85
C GLY A 167 19.24 -6.81 1.68
N SER A 168 18.56 -5.65 1.55
CA SER A 168 18.89 -4.44 2.31
C SER A 168 18.90 -4.63 3.84
N HIS A 169 18.17 -5.61 4.36
CA HIS A 169 18.17 -5.97 5.78
C HIS A 169 19.57 -6.27 6.33
N ALA A 170 20.42 -6.96 5.55
CA ALA A 170 21.77 -7.33 5.96
C ALA A 170 22.70 -6.12 6.09
N ARG A 171 22.50 -5.10 5.24
CA ARG A 171 23.31 -3.87 5.24
C ARG A 171 22.84 -2.84 6.26
N THR A 172 21.60 -2.94 6.72
CA THR A 172 20.96 -1.95 7.61
C THR A 172 20.95 -2.37 9.09
N GLY A 173 21.53 -3.53 9.41
CA GLY A 173 21.55 -4.04 10.79
C GLY A 173 20.15 -4.34 11.33
N PHE A 174 19.22 -4.72 10.44
CA PHE A 174 17.84 -4.99 10.82
C PHE A 174 17.78 -6.15 11.82
N SER A 175 17.00 -5.99 12.89
CA SER A 175 16.72 -7.07 13.85
C SER A 175 15.24 -7.45 13.85
N GLY A 176 14.98 -8.76 13.74
CA GLY A 176 13.69 -9.40 13.90
C GLY A 176 13.24 -9.56 15.35
N ALA A 177 14.08 -9.19 16.33
CA ALA A 177 13.78 -9.38 17.75
C ALA A 177 12.52 -8.61 18.20
N LYS A 178 11.78 -9.23 19.14
CA LYS A 178 10.68 -8.60 19.86
C LYS A 178 11.22 -7.62 20.89
N ASP A 179 10.58 -6.47 21.01
CA ASP A 179 10.88 -5.51 22.06
C ASP A 179 10.44 -6.08 23.42
N PRO A 180 11.30 -6.06 24.47
CA PRO A 180 10.91 -6.43 25.82
C PRO A 180 9.75 -5.59 26.39
N ALA A 181 9.62 -4.33 25.95
CA ALA A 181 8.57 -3.40 26.35
C ALA A 181 7.30 -3.48 25.48
N ARG A 182 7.16 -4.52 24.65
CA ARG A 182 5.93 -4.75 23.88
C ARG A 182 4.73 -5.01 24.80
N VAL A 183 3.53 -4.76 24.28
CA VAL A 183 2.30 -5.22 24.93
C VAL A 183 2.30 -6.75 24.94
N PRO A 184 2.12 -7.40 26.12
CA PRO A 184 2.08 -8.85 26.22
C PRO A 184 0.94 -9.46 25.40
N ASP A 185 1.16 -10.68 24.91
CA ASP A 185 0.10 -11.49 24.31
C ASP A 185 -0.81 -12.01 25.41
N GLN A 186 -1.97 -11.36 25.57
CA GLN A 186 -2.94 -11.63 26.61
C GLN A 186 -4.34 -11.47 26.01
N LEU A 187 -5.23 -12.42 26.28
CA LEU A 187 -6.64 -12.35 25.87
C LEU A 187 -7.48 -11.83 27.04
N ASP A 188 -7.92 -10.60 26.94
CA ASP A 188 -8.86 -9.97 27.86
C ASP A 188 -10.30 -10.22 27.41
N THR A 189 -11.20 -10.37 28.37
CA THR A 189 -12.61 -10.72 28.12
C THR A 189 -13.51 -9.62 28.68
N HIS A 190 -14.42 -9.12 27.85
CA HIS A 190 -15.35 -8.05 28.19
C HIS A 190 -16.79 -8.54 28.02
N GLU A 191 -17.41 -8.91 29.13
CA GLU A 191 -18.77 -9.44 29.14
C GLU A 191 -19.81 -8.36 28.83
N GLY A 192 -20.73 -8.67 27.90
CA GLY A 192 -21.93 -7.89 27.62
C GLY A 192 -23.19 -8.73 27.82
N VAL A 193 -24.36 -8.16 27.54
CA VAL A 193 -25.65 -8.86 27.78
C VAL A 193 -25.86 -10.04 26.81
N GLN A 194 -25.53 -9.87 25.53
CA GLN A 194 -25.68 -10.91 24.49
C GLN A 194 -24.36 -11.29 23.81
N VAL A 195 -23.37 -10.39 23.87
CA VAL A 195 -22.08 -10.58 23.23
C VAL A 195 -20.97 -10.30 24.23
N THR A 196 -20.01 -11.20 24.29
CA THR A 196 -18.75 -11.02 25.00
C THR A 196 -17.69 -10.67 23.97
N VAL A 197 -16.93 -9.59 24.20
CA VAL A 197 -15.82 -9.21 23.32
C VAL A 197 -14.53 -9.76 23.88
N LEU A 198 -13.75 -10.41 23.02
CA LEU A 198 -12.41 -10.90 23.34
C LEU A 198 -11.40 -9.91 22.73
N ASP A 199 -10.49 -9.37 23.53
CA ASP A 199 -9.48 -8.39 23.09
C ASP A 199 -8.08 -8.91 23.39
N ASN A 200 -7.19 -8.87 22.41
CA ASN A 200 -5.79 -9.19 22.56
C ASN A 200 -4.93 -8.02 22.06
N ARG A 201 -4.68 -7.07 22.97
CA ARG A 201 -3.90 -5.87 22.69
C ARG A 201 -2.46 -6.18 22.28
N GLY A 202 -1.89 -7.29 22.74
CA GLY A 202 -0.57 -7.77 22.31
C GLY A 202 -0.48 -8.01 20.81
N ARG A 203 -1.59 -8.38 20.16
CA ARG A 203 -1.66 -8.65 18.72
C ARG A 203 -2.21 -7.48 17.91
N CYS A 204 -2.64 -6.40 18.55
CA CYS A 204 -3.26 -5.27 17.88
C CYS A 204 -2.28 -4.55 16.96
N ALA A 205 -2.64 -4.42 15.68
CA ALA A 205 -1.88 -3.62 14.71
C ALA A 205 -2.18 -2.12 14.78
N HIS A 206 -3.04 -1.68 15.71
CA HIS A 206 -3.49 -0.30 15.89
C HIS A 206 -4.05 0.33 14.61
N SER A 207 -4.85 -0.42 13.86
CA SER A 207 -5.34 -0.02 12.54
C SER A 207 -6.54 0.95 12.56
N GLY A 208 -7.05 1.37 13.72
CA GLY A 208 -8.21 2.27 13.84
C GLY A 208 -9.59 1.65 13.51
N PHE A 209 -9.65 0.59 12.70
CA PHE A 209 -10.91 -0.02 12.23
C PHE A 209 -12.03 -0.22 13.28
N CYS A 210 -11.69 -0.62 14.50
CA CYS A 210 -12.69 -0.84 15.56
C CYS A 210 -13.17 0.48 16.18
N THR A 211 -12.24 1.40 16.46
CA THR A 211 -12.52 2.70 17.07
C THR A 211 -13.24 3.63 16.10
N ASP A 212 -12.93 3.56 14.81
CA ASP A 212 -13.55 4.40 13.78
C ASP A 212 -14.99 3.95 13.51
N ARG A 213 -15.26 2.63 13.55
CA ARG A 213 -16.60 2.08 13.30
C ARG A 213 -17.53 2.15 14.50
N LEU A 214 -17.04 1.83 15.70
CA LEU A 214 -17.85 1.76 16.91
C LEU A 214 -17.17 2.44 18.09
N PRO A 215 -16.99 3.79 18.05
CA PRO A 215 -16.28 4.54 19.09
C PRO A 215 -16.95 4.47 20.47
N LYS A 216 -18.25 4.14 20.53
CA LYS A 216 -18.97 3.92 21.79
C LYS A 216 -18.63 2.57 22.44
N VAL A 217 -18.20 1.59 21.64
CA VAL A 217 -17.77 0.26 22.11
C VAL A 217 -16.27 0.23 22.32
N PHE A 218 -15.48 0.71 21.35
CA PHE A 218 -14.02 0.74 21.40
C PHE A 218 -13.55 2.16 21.65
N ARG A 219 -13.21 2.48 22.89
CA ARG A 219 -13.04 3.84 23.39
C ARG A 219 -11.57 4.20 23.47
N VAL A 220 -11.10 5.00 22.52
CA VAL A 220 -9.75 5.58 22.56
C VAL A 220 -9.60 6.38 23.86
N ASP A 221 -8.44 6.23 24.53
CA ASP A 221 -8.07 6.92 25.77
C ASP A 221 -8.98 6.69 27.00
N GLN A 222 -9.81 5.65 27.00
CA GLN A 222 -10.63 5.29 28.15
C GLN A 222 -10.41 3.84 28.57
N GLU A 223 -10.47 3.60 29.88
CA GLU A 223 -10.45 2.25 30.44
C GLU A 223 -11.77 1.94 31.19
N PRO A 224 -12.38 0.76 31.00
CA PRO A 224 -11.96 -0.29 30.07
C PRO A 224 -12.10 0.14 28.60
N PHE A 225 -11.11 -0.17 27.78
CA PHE A 225 -11.13 0.14 26.34
C PHE A 225 -12.38 -0.35 25.62
N VAL A 226 -12.83 -1.56 25.97
CA VAL A 226 -14.04 -2.16 25.41
C VAL A 226 -15.21 -1.96 26.37
N ALA A 227 -16.30 -1.39 25.85
CA ALA A 227 -17.59 -1.24 26.51
C ALA A 227 -18.68 -1.93 25.67
N PRO A 228 -18.96 -3.24 25.89
CA PRO A 228 -19.92 -4.00 25.08
C PRO A 228 -21.34 -3.40 25.08
N SER A 229 -21.71 -2.63 26.11
CA SER A 229 -23.00 -1.92 26.19
C SER A 229 -23.13 -0.73 25.21
N GLY A 230 -22.05 -0.35 24.53
CA GLY A 230 -21.99 0.82 23.66
C GLY A 230 -22.60 0.64 22.25
N GLY A 231 -22.99 -0.57 21.88
CA GLY A 231 -23.51 -0.89 20.55
C GLY A 231 -24.35 -2.17 20.52
N ARG A 232 -25.00 -2.44 19.39
CA ARG A 232 -25.79 -3.67 19.23
C ARG A 232 -24.87 -4.88 18.98
N ALA A 233 -25.31 -6.07 19.36
CA ALA A 233 -24.53 -7.29 19.24
C ALA A 233 -24.05 -7.56 17.79
N ASP A 234 -24.92 -7.34 16.79
CA ASP A 234 -24.59 -7.54 15.38
C ASP A 234 -23.54 -6.53 14.87
N GLU A 235 -23.61 -5.29 15.33
CA GLU A 235 -22.61 -4.26 15.01
C GLU A 235 -21.25 -4.62 15.61
N ILE A 236 -21.24 -5.05 16.87
CA ILE A 236 -20.01 -5.48 17.58
C ILE A 236 -19.37 -6.65 16.85
N VAL A 237 -20.13 -7.69 16.51
CA VAL A 237 -19.61 -8.86 15.78
C VAL A 237 -19.04 -8.46 14.42
N ARG A 238 -19.69 -7.52 13.70
CA ARG A 238 -19.19 -7.01 12.42
C ARG A 238 -17.87 -6.25 12.59
N ALA A 239 -17.75 -5.41 13.62
CA ALA A 239 -16.52 -4.67 13.90
C ALA A 239 -15.37 -5.59 14.31
N VAL A 240 -15.64 -6.57 15.18
CA VAL A 240 -14.70 -7.61 15.61
C VAL A 240 -14.16 -8.39 14.41
N ARG A 241 -15.05 -8.92 13.55
CA ARG A 241 -14.67 -9.67 12.34
C ARG A 241 -13.85 -8.86 11.34
N ALA A 242 -13.95 -7.53 11.39
CA ALA A 242 -13.20 -6.63 10.52
C ALA A 242 -11.82 -6.24 11.08
N CYS A 243 -11.45 -6.69 12.28
CA CYS A 243 -10.12 -6.42 12.84
C CYS A 243 -9.04 -7.05 11.95
N PRO A 244 -8.15 -6.29 11.28
CA PRO A 244 -7.19 -6.88 10.33
C PRO A 244 -6.08 -7.70 10.99
N SER A 245 -5.87 -7.52 12.29
CA SER A 245 -4.81 -8.20 13.06
C SER A 245 -5.27 -9.49 13.74
N GLY A 246 -6.57 -9.77 13.75
CA GLY A 246 -7.14 -10.86 14.54
C GLY A 246 -7.00 -10.65 16.05
N ALA A 247 -6.76 -9.42 16.50
CA ALA A 247 -6.69 -9.06 17.92
C ALA A 247 -8.06 -9.16 18.61
N LEU A 248 -9.15 -8.93 17.87
CA LEU A 248 -10.50 -8.98 18.40
C LEU A 248 -11.19 -10.32 18.08
N GLY A 249 -11.97 -10.81 19.03
CA GLY A 249 -12.90 -11.93 18.88
C GLY A 249 -14.22 -11.63 19.58
N ALA A 250 -15.20 -12.53 19.42
CA ALA A 250 -16.48 -12.40 20.08
C ALA A 250 -17.03 -13.77 20.48
N GLU A 251 -17.86 -13.80 21.51
CA GLU A 251 -18.69 -14.95 21.89
C GLU A 251 -20.14 -14.50 21.98
N ILE A 252 -21.06 -15.35 21.53
CA ILE A 252 -22.50 -15.17 21.67
C ILE A 252 -23.00 -16.32 22.53
N ASP A 253 -23.68 -16.02 23.63
CA ASP A 253 -24.20 -17.01 24.58
C ASP A 253 -23.11 -18.03 25.01
N GLY A 254 -21.90 -17.56 25.27
CA GLY A 254 -20.74 -18.38 25.67
C GLY A 254 -20.11 -19.23 24.56
N HIS A 255 -20.55 -19.07 23.30
CA HIS A 255 -20.00 -19.79 22.16
C HIS A 255 -19.19 -18.84 21.28
N ARG A 256 -17.92 -19.22 21.01
CA ARG A 256 -17.04 -18.43 20.16
C ARG A 256 -17.63 -18.25 18.77
N VAL A 257 -17.74 -16.98 18.36
CA VAL A 257 -18.15 -16.63 17.01
C VAL A 257 -17.06 -17.10 16.04
N PRO A 258 -17.41 -17.91 15.03
CA PRO A 258 -16.42 -18.38 14.06
C PRO A 258 -15.79 -17.21 13.29
N ASP A 259 -14.49 -17.34 13.06
CA ASP A 259 -13.74 -16.46 12.17
C ASP A 259 -14.32 -16.49 10.74
N PRO A 260 -14.25 -15.39 9.99
CA PRO A 260 -14.79 -15.34 8.63
C PRO A 260 -14.03 -16.30 7.71
N ARG A 261 -14.71 -16.93 6.75
CA ARG A 261 -14.04 -17.77 5.75
C ARG A 261 -13.57 -16.91 4.58
N ARG A 262 -12.28 -16.63 4.50
CA ARG A 262 -11.63 -15.94 3.38
C ARG A 262 -10.69 -16.87 2.64
N PRO A 263 -10.43 -16.65 1.35
CA PRO A 263 -9.43 -17.43 0.66
C PRO A 263 -8.02 -16.98 1.10
N PRO A 264 -7.00 -17.86 1.04
CA PRO A 264 -5.62 -17.50 1.33
C PRO A 264 -5.17 -16.29 0.51
N ALA A 265 -4.72 -15.23 1.19
CA ALA A 265 -4.27 -14.00 0.53
C ALA A 265 -3.35 -13.15 1.43
N ILE A 266 -2.49 -12.35 0.78
CA ILE A 266 -1.69 -11.30 1.42
C ILE A 266 -2.01 -9.96 0.75
N GLU A 267 -2.50 -9.00 1.52
CA GLU A 267 -2.69 -7.61 1.08
C GLU A 267 -1.54 -6.75 1.61
N VAL A 268 -0.86 -6.02 0.72
CA VAL A 268 0.09 -4.97 1.11
C VAL A 268 -0.73 -3.71 1.42
N SER A 269 -0.87 -3.34 2.69
CA SER A 269 -1.62 -2.12 3.03
C SER A 269 -0.75 -0.87 2.86
N LYS A 270 -1.36 0.22 2.35
CA LYS A 270 -0.69 1.51 2.10
C LYS A 270 -0.01 1.99 3.38
N ASP A 271 1.29 2.27 3.29
CA ASP A 271 2.11 2.81 4.38
C ASP A 271 2.08 1.94 5.66
N GLY A 272 1.68 0.68 5.52
CA GLY A 272 1.28 -0.17 6.63
C GLY A 272 1.74 -1.63 6.52
N PRO A 273 1.19 -2.52 7.36
CA PRO A 273 1.58 -3.92 7.40
C PRO A 273 1.16 -4.73 6.17
N TYR A 274 1.69 -5.95 6.06
CA TYR A 274 1.04 -6.99 5.26
C TYR A 274 -0.14 -7.56 6.05
N ARG A 275 -1.31 -7.67 5.44
CA ARG A 275 -2.49 -8.31 6.03
C ARG A 275 -2.67 -9.69 5.43
N VAL A 276 -2.54 -10.71 6.25
CA VAL A 276 -2.66 -12.11 5.84
C VAL A 276 -4.04 -12.61 6.22
N THR A 277 -4.70 -13.34 5.32
CA THR A 277 -6.05 -13.90 5.53
C THR A 277 -6.16 -15.31 4.98
N GLY A 278 -7.24 -16.02 5.33
CA GLY A 278 -7.51 -17.37 4.84
C GLY A 278 -6.68 -18.47 5.51
N GLY A 279 -6.18 -18.21 6.72
CA GLY A 279 -5.54 -19.23 7.55
C GLY A 279 -4.17 -19.71 7.06
N ILE A 280 -3.45 -18.88 6.28
CA ILE A 280 -2.06 -19.16 5.92
C ILE A 280 -1.24 -19.28 7.21
N PRO A 281 -0.56 -20.41 7.47
CA PRO A 281 0.23 -20.57 8.68
C PRO A 281 1.43 -19.60 8.74
N LEU A 282 1.70 -19.11 9.95
CA LEU A 282 2.91 -18.36 10.30
C LEU A 282 3.75 -19.23 11.24
N ASP A 283 5.02 -19.44 10.92
CA ASP A 283 5.90 -20.24 11.77
C ASP A 283 5.99 -19.69 13.20
N GLY A 284 5.83 -20.57 14.20
CA GLY A 284 5.82 -20.22 15.62
C GLY A 284 4.59 -19.47 16.16
N ASP A 285 3.54 -19.24 15.36
CA ASP A 285 2.27 -18.64 15.82
C ASP A 285 1.12 -19.67 15.69
N PRO A 286 0.32 -19.95 16.75
CA PRO A 286 -0.88 -20.75 16.63
C PRO A 286 -1.85 -20.05 15.67
N SER A 287 -1.87 -20.53 14.42
CA SER A 287 -2.58 -19.96 13.27
C SER A 287 -3.96 -19.39 13.63
N ARG A 288 -4.17 -18.13 13.23
CA ARG A 288 -5.48 -17.46 13.20
C ARG A 288 -5.88 -17.27 11.74
N GLU A 289 -7.18 -17.19 11.47
CA GLU A 289 -7.69 -17.00 10.12
C GLU A 289 -7.12 -15.74 9.44
N HIS A 290 -6.71 -14.73 10.21
CA HIS A 290 -6.03 -13.52 9.73
C HIS A 290 -5.10 -12.90 10.77
N TYR A 291 -4.06 -12.19 10.30
CA TYR A 291 -3.10 -11.47 11.12
C TYR A 291 -2.38 -10.37 10.31
N SER A 292 -1.65 -9.48 10.99
CA SER A 292 -0.93 -8.37 10.35
C SER A 292 0.58 -8.44 10.63
N LEU A 293 1.40 -8.51 9.58
CA LEU A 293 2.85 -8.60 9.66
C LEU A 293 3.52 -7.23 9.47
N CYS A 294 4.54 -6.94 10.28
CA CYS A 294 5.30 -5.70 10.22
C CYS A 294 6.06 -5.59 8.89
N ARG A 295 5.91 -4.45 8.20
CA ARG A 295 6.62 -4.12 6.96
C ARG A 295 7.64 -2.99 7.11
N CYS A 296 7.54 -2.19 8.17
CA CYS A 296 8.37 -1.01 8.38
C CYS A 296 9.71 -1.27 9.08
N GLY A 297 9.98 -2.49 9.55
CA GLY A 297 11.17 -2.80 10.36
C GLY A 297 11.14 -2.33 11.82
N HIS A 298 10.17 -1.50 12.24
CA HIS A 298 10.16 -0.86 13.57
C HIS A 298 9.10 -1.38 14.55
N SER A 299 8.34 -2.43 14.22
CA SER A 299 7.35 -2.98 15.16
C SER A 299 7.99 -3.42 16.47
N ARG A 300 7.30 -3.19 17.60
CA ARG A 300 7.71 -3.69 18.92
C ARG A 300 7.38 -5.17 19.10
N ASN A 301 6.44 -5.71 18.32
CA ASN A 301 5.98 -7.10 18.43
C ASN A 301 6.29 -7.95 17.18
N LYS A 302 7.47 -7.76 16.57
CA LYS A 302 7.86 -8.53 15.37
C LYS A 302 7.69 -10.05 15.59
N PRO A 303 7.21 -10.80 14.60
CA PRO A 303 6.89 -10.39 13.23
C PRO A 303 5.57 -9.62 13.08
N LEU A 304 4.72 -9.57 14.12
CA LEU A 304 3.43 -8.89 14.06
C LEU A 304 3.61 -7.36 14.03
N CYS A 305 2.68 -6.67 13.39
CA CYS A 305 2.63 -5.21 13.39
C CYS A 305 2.09 -4.71 14.74
N SER A 306 2.76 -3.72 15.33
CA SER A 306 2.33 -3.05 16.57
C SER A 306 1.89 -1.60 16.34
N GLY A 307 1.60 -1.19 15.10
CA GLY A 307 1.27 0.20 14.75
C GLY A 307 2.46 1.17 14.66
N MET A 308 3.69 0.72 14.92
CA MET A 308 4.87 1.62 14.92
C MET A 308 5.14 2.33 13.58
N HIS A 309 4.60 1.81 12.47
CA HIS A 309 4.73 2.42 11.14
C HIS A 309 4.21 3.86 11.09
N TYR A 310 3.16 4.20 11.86
CA TYR A 310 2.69 5.59 11.99
C TYR A 310 3.73 6.51 12.64
N TYR A 311 4.33 6.07 13.74
CA TYR A 311 5.26 6.89 14.53
C TYR A 311 6.63 7.08 13.86
N VAL A 312 7.06 6.12 13.03
CA VAL A 312 8.31 6.23 12.28
C VAL A 312 8.13 6.84 10.89
N GLY A 313 6.90 7.25 10.54
CA GLY A 313 6.59 7.82 9.22
C GLY A 313 6.91 6.86 8.07
N PHE A 314 6.67 5.55 8.26
CA PHE A 314 6.88 4.59 7.18
C PHE A 314 5.90 4.87 6.06
N ALA A 315 6.43 5.08 4.85
CA ALA A 315 5.64 5.34 3.67
C ALA A 315 6.08 4.43 2.51
N ASP A 316 5.10 4.00 1.73
CA ASP A 316 5.32 3.54 0.36
C ASP A 316 5.78 4.71 -0.52
N PRO A 317 6.34 4.43 -1.71
CA PRO A 317 6.63 5.48 -2.68
C PRO A 317 5.44 6.43 -2.86
N PRO A 318 5.70 7.73 -3.03
CA PRO A 318 4.65 8.70 -3.26
C PRO A 318 3.89 8.30 -4.53
N LEU A 319 2.62 8.70 -4.59
CA LEU A 319 1.86 8.65 -5.83
C LEU A 319 2.53 9.53 -6.90
N SER A 320 2.14 9.32 -8.16
CA SER A 320 2.48 10.25 -9.24
C SER A 320 2.03 11.67 -8.87
N GLU A 321 2.61 12.69 -9.51
CA GLU A 321 2.19 14.09 -9.31
C GLU A 321 0.70 14.30 -9.61
N ASP A 322 0.16 13.49 -10.52
CA ASP A 322 -1.24 13.51 -10.95
C ASP A 322 -1.92 12.17 -10.63
N PRO A 323 -2.24 11.88 -9.35
CA PRO A 323 -2.89 10.63 -8.99
C PRO A 323 -4.30 10.61 -9.57
N THR A 324 -4.76 9.43 -9.94
CA THR A 324 -6.18 9.18 -10.24
C THR A 324 -7.03 9.34 -8.98
N LEU A 325 -8.34 9.57 -9.15
CA LEU A 325 -9.27 9.56 -8.02
C LEU A 325 -9.27 8.19 -7.31
N PHE A 326 -9.06 7.11 -8.05
CA PHE A 326 -8.97 5.74 -7.54
C PHE A 326 -7.77 5.59 -6.60
N GLU A 327 -6.58 6.01 -7.04
CA GLU A 327 -5.36 5.96 -6.22
C GLU A 327 -5.50 6.83 -4.98
N TRP A 328 -5.98 8.06 -5.14
CA TRP A 328 -6.16 8.98 -4.02
C TRP A 328 -7.18 8.47 -3.00
N ALA A 329 -8.28 7.85 -3.45
CA ALA A 329 -9.30 7.26 -2.58
C ALA A 329 -8.77 6.14 -1.67
N GLY A 330 -7.59 5.57 -1.96
CA GLY A 330 -7.08 4.37 -1.31
C GLY A 330 -7.41 3.07 -2.05
N GLY A 331 -7.68 3.17 -3.35
CA GLY A 331 -7.92 2.04 -4.25
C GLY A 331 -9.19 1.24 -3.97
N LEU A 332 -9.24 0.03 -4.53
CA LEU A 332 -10.39 -0.85 -4.45
C LEU A 332 -10.74 -1.26 -3.01
N PRO A 333 -9.78 -1.51 -2.09
CA PRO A 333 -10.10 -1.80 -0.70
C PRO A 333 -10.89 -0.67 -0.03
N ALA A 334 -10.59 0.60 -0.34
CA ALA A 334 -11.31 1.74 0.22
C ALA A 334 -12.74 1.85 -0.35
N LEU A 335 -12.89 1.70 -1.65
CA LEU A 335 -14.20 1.74 -2.31
C LEU A 335 -15.10 0.58 -1.86
N ARG A 336 -14.55 -0.63 -1.68
CA ARG A 336 -15.30 -1.77 -1.10
C ARG A 336 -15.77 -1.47 0.31
N ARG A 337 -14.90 -0.95 1.19
CA ARG A 337 -15.32 -0.57 2.56
C ARG A 337 -16.51 0.40 2.53
N MET A 338 -16.45 1.40 1.66
CA MET A 338 -17.53 2.38 1.47
C MET A 338 -18.81 1.73 0.99
N THR A 339 -18.78 0.91 -0.06
CA THR A 339 -20.00 0.28 -0.60
C THR A 339 -20.60 -0.73 0.37
N HIS A 340 -19.80 -1.48 1.13
CA HIS A 340 -20.32 -2.33 2.21
C HIS A 340 -20.99 -1.52 3.31
N ILE A 341 -20.40 -0.40 3.75
CA ILE A 341 -21.05 0.50 4.73
C ILE A 341 -22.38 1.01 4.17
N PHE A 342 -22.40 1.47 2.91
CA PHE A 342 -23.61 1.95 2.27
C PHE A 342 -24.72 0.88 2.24
N TYR A 343 -24.44 -0.28 1.62
CA TYR A 343 -25.45 -1.29 1.34
C TYR A 343 -25.80 -2.19 2.55
N GLU A 344 -24.91 -2.34 3.53
CA GLU A 344 -25.13 -3.24 4.68
C GLU A 344 -25.46 -2.51 5.99
N LYS A 345 -25.21 -1.20 6.07
CA LYS A 345 -25.58 -0.37 7.24
C LYS A 345 -26.67 0.62 6.86
N TYR A 346 -26.44 1.49 5.87
CA TYR A 346 -27.35 2.59 5.61
C TYR A 346 -28.61 2.20 4.85
N VAL A 347 -28.49 1.47 3.73
CA VAL A 347 -29.64 1.06 2.92
C VAL A 347 -30.70 0.26 3.71
N PRO A 348 -30.35 -0.76 4.52
CA PRO A 348 -31.36 -1.54 5.23
C PRO A 348 -32.09 -0.78 6.35
N GLN A 349 -31.49 0.32 6.84
CA GLN A 349 -32.05 1.16 7.90
C GLN A 349 -32.87 2.34 7.35
N ASP A 350 -32.85 2.54 6.03
CA ASP A 350 -33.51 3.65 5.38
C ASP A 350 -34.89 3.26 4.84
N ASP A 351 -35.94 3.96 5.28
CA ASP A 351 -37.31 3.67 4.88
C ASP A 351 -37.56 3.79 3.37
N LEU A 352 -36.75 4.62 2.69
CA LEU A 352 -36.92 4.93 1.28
C LEU A 352 -36.12 3.98 0.38
N LEU A 353 -34.85 3.72 0.70
CA LEU A 353 -33.96 2.85 -0.07
C LEU A 353 -34.07 1.37 0.31
N GLY A 354 -34.39 1.04 1.57
CA GLY A 354 -34.47 -0.33 2.05
C GLY A 354 -35.36 -1.23 1.18
N PRO A 355 -36.61 -0.83 0.89
CA PRO A 355 -37.50 -1.60 -0.01
C PRO A 355 -36.95 -1.74 -1.43
N LEU A 356 -36.27 -0.73 -1.96
CA LEU A 356 -35.72 -0.72 -3.32
C LEU A 356 -34.62 -1.77 -3.49
N PHE A 357 -33.80 -1.97 -2.46
CA PHE A 357 -32.66 -2.91 -2.47
C PHE A 357 -32.93 -4.23 -1.72
N ALA A 358 -34.15 -4.46 -1.23
CA ALA A 358 -34.48 -5.64 -0.41
C ALA A 358 -34.18 -7.00 -1.08
N ARG A 359 -34.11 -7.04 -2.42
CA ARG A 359 -33.79 -8.24 -3.21
C ARG A 359 -32.46 -8.13 -3.95
N MET A 360 -31.59 -7.19 -3.57
CA MET A 360 -30.28 -7.06 -4.18
C MET A 360 -29.46 -8.34 -3.98
N SER A 361 -28.60 -8.64 -4.95
CA SER A 361 -27.65 -9.74 -4.83
C SER A 361 -26.66 -9.47 -3.69
N PRO A 362 -26.21 -10.48 -2.93
CA PRO A 362 -25.22 -10.29 -1.87
C PRO A 362 -23.89 -9.66 -2.33
N ASP A 363 -23.51 -9.87 -3.60
CA ASP A 363 -22.30 -9.33 -4.22
C ASP A 363 -22.48 -7.94 -4.86
N HIS A 364 -23.63 -7.28 -4.63
CA HIS A 364 -23.90 -5.95 -5.15
C HIS A 364 -22.89 -4.88 -4.67
N PRO A 365 -22.46 -4.84 -3.39
CA PRO A 365 -21.44 -3.89 -2.94
C PRO A 365 -20.11 -3.99 -3.70
N GLU A 366 -19.69 -5.20 -4.04
CA GLU A 366 -18.46 -5.50 -4.77
C GLU A 366 -18.54 -5.00 -6.22
N ARG A 367 -19.69 -5.23 -6.87
CA ARG A 367 -19.95 -4.74 -8.23
C ARG A 367 -19.90 -3.22 -8.30
N VAL A 368 -20.54 -2.53 -7.35
CA VAL A 368 -20.53 -1.06 -7.31
C VAL A 368 -19.12 -0.53 -7.01
N ALA A 369 -18.34 -1.18 -6.15
CA ALA A 369 -16.96 -0.79 -5.90
C ALA A 369 -16.08 -0.96 -7.15
N ALA A 370 -16.25 -2.05 -7.91
CA ALA A 370 -15.54 -2.26 -9.17
C ALA A 370 -15.92 -1.21 -10.23
N TRP A 371 -17.22 -0.85 -10.32
CA TRP A 371 -17.69 0.20 -11.22
C TRP A 371 -17.07 1.57 -10.90
N LEU A 372 -17.04 1.93 -9.61
CA LEU A 372 -16.42 3.17 -9.15
C LEU A 372 -14.92 3.15 -9.37
N ALA A 373 -14.24 2.02 -9.14
CA ALA A 373 -12.82 1.87 -9.37
C ALA A 373 -12.44 2.16 -10.82
N GLU A 374 -13.13 1.52 -11.77
CA GLU A 374 -12.91 1.74 -13.20
C GLU A 374 -13.25 3.18 -13.60
N THR A 375 -14.35 3.74 -13.08
CA THR A 375 -14.73 5.13 -13.35
C THR A 375 -13.65 6.12 -12.89
N PHE A 376 -13.09 5.91 -11.70
CA PHE A 376 -12.13 6.82 -11.05
C PHE A 376 -10.69 6.68 -11.55
N GLY A 377 -10.49 5.99 -12.67
CA GLY A 377 -9.18 5.83 -13.31
C GLY A 377 -8.43 4.57 -12.92
N GLY A 378 -9.05 3.67 -12.16
CA GLY A 378 -8.52 2.35 -11.83
C GLY A 378 -8.65 1.34 -12.98
N PRO A 379 -8.29 0.06 -12.71
CA PRO A 379 -8.36 -1.04 -13.67
C PRO A 379 -9.80 -1.33 -14.14
N SER A 380 -9.95 -1.99 -15.29
CA SER A 380 -11.22 -2.34 -15.95
C SER A 380 -11.99 -3.49 -15.29
N LEU A 381 -11.92 -3.60 -13.97
CA LEU A 381 -12.44 -4.74 -13.21
C LEU A 381 -13.93 -4.96 -13.44
N TYR A 382 -14.73 -3.88 -13.57
CA TYR A 382 -16.15 -4.03 -13.79
C TYR A 382 -16.46 -4.52 -15.20
N THR A 383 -15.78 -3.95 -16.18
CA THR A 383 -15.88 -4.38 -17.57
C THR A 383 -15.50 -5.85 -17.74
N ASP A 384 -14.36 -6.24 -17.17
CA ASP A 384 -13.79 -7.58 -17.34
C ASP A 384 -14.63 -8.66 -16.63
N GLU A 385 -15.17 -8.37 -15.43
CA GLU A 385 -15.92 -9.35 -14.64
C GLU A 385 -17.44 -9.33 -14.89
N TYR A 386 -18.03 -8.15 -15.15
CA TYR A 386 -19.48 -7.98 -15.17
C TYR A 386 -20.04 -7.52 -16.53
N GLY A 387 -19.19 -7.23 -17.52
CA GLY A 387 -19.63 -6.88 -18.87
C GLY A 387 -19.91 -5.39 -19.11
N GLY A 388 -19.34 -4.52 -18.27
CA GLY A 388 -19.22 -3.09 -18.57
C GLY A 388 -20.56 -2.32 -18.58
N TYR A 389 -20.57 -1.20 -19.29
CA TYR A 389 -21.70 -0.25 -19.29
C TYR A 389 -23.06 -0.89 -19.62
N ASP A 390 -23.11 -1.80 -20.60
CA ASP A 390 -24.36 -2.46 -21.01
C ASP A 390 -25.00 -3.23 -19.86
N ARG A 391 -24.18 -3.92 -19.05
CA ARG A 391 -24.64 -4.60 -17.84
C ARG A 391 -25.22 -3.60 -16.84
N MET A 392 -24.51 -2.51 -16.57
CA MET A 392 -24.94 -1.49 -15.60
C MET A 392 -26.29 -0.89 -15.99
N VAL A 393 -26.47 -0.54 -17.27
CA VAL A 393 -27.75 -0.02 -17.78
C VAL A 393 -28.86 -1.05 -17.66
N GLY A 394 -28.61 -2.31 -18.02
CA GLY A 394 -29.58 -3.38 -17.87
C GLY A 394 -30.05 -3.58 -16.43
N GLU A 395 -29.18 -3.33 -15.45
CA GLU A 395 -29.53 -3.36 -14.02
C GLU A 395 -30.37 -2.16 -13.56
N HIS A 396 -30.48 -1.08 -14.33
CA HIS A 396 -31.29 0.09 -13.99
C HIS A 396 -32.58 0.19 -14.80
N ALA A 397 -32.60 -0.36 -16.01
CA ALA A 397 -33.70 -0.27 -16.96
C ALA A 397 -35.05 -0.71 -16.35
N GLY A 398 -36.08 0.11 -16.56
CA GLY A 398 -37.46 -0.20 -16.16
C GLY A 398 -37.74 -0.16 -14.66
N LYS A 399 -36.79 0.28 -13.81
CA LYS A 399 -37.00 0.41 -12.36
C LYS A 399 -37.82 1.64 -11.95
N ALA A 400 -38.11 2.55 -12.88
CA ALA A 400 -38.89 3.77 -12.66
C ALA A 400 -38.43 4.54 -11.40
N LEU A 401 -37.12 4.80 -11.32
CA LEU A 401 -36.56 5.49 -10.16
C LEU A 401 -37.16 6.90 -10.04
N THR A 402 -37.21 7.42 -8.81
CA THR A 402 -37.73 8.75 -8.51
C THR A 402 -36.61 9.68 -8.06
N GLU A 403 -36.84 10.99 -8.14
CA GLU A 403 -35.89 11.99 -7.66
C GLU A 403 -35.62 11.86 -6.15
N GLN A 404 -36.63 11.44 -5.37
CA GLN A 404 -36.47 11.20 -3.94
C GLN A 404 -35.49 10.05 -3.65
N TRP A 405 -35.64 8.92 -4.38
CA TRP A 405 -34.68 7.81 -4.27
C TRP A 405 -33.28 8.23 -4.66
N ARG A 406 -33.14 8.96 -5.77
CA ARG A 406 -31.85 9.44 -6.27
C ARG A 406 -31.14 10.33 -5.25
N ALA A 407 -31.82 11.37 -4.77
CA ALA A 407 -31.25 12.33 -3.82
C ALA A 407 -30.84 11.64 -2.51
N ARG A 408 -31.68 10.71 -2.01
CA ARG A 408 -31.37 9.96 -0.79
C ARG A 408 -30.18 9.01 -0.97
N TRP A 409 -30.09 8.34 -2.12
CA TRP A 409 -28.95 7.50 -2.47
C TRP A 409 -27.64 8.30 -2.51
N ALA A 410 -27.63 9.45 -3.19
CA ALA A 410 -26.44 10.30 -3.29
C ALA A 410 -25.99 10.82 -1.92
N GLN A 411 -26.93 11.24 -1.06
CA GLN A 411 -26.64 11.68 0.31
C GLN A 411 -25.97 10.58 1.14
N LEU A 412 -26.55 9.37 1.15
CA LEU A 412 -26.05 8.27 1.95
C LEU A 412 -24.73 7.70 1.41
N MET A 413 -24.46 7.80 0.11
CA MET A 413 -23.15 7.47 -0.47
C MET A 413 -22.05 8.40 0.05
N SER A 414 -22.31 9.71 0.11
CA SER A 414 -21.36 10.67 0.69
C SER A 414 -21.12 10.38 2.18
N GLN A 415 -22.17 10.05 2.94
CA GLN A 415 -22.02 9.68 4.36
C GLN A 415 -21.25 8.36 4.54
N ALA A 416 -21.45 7.38 3.65
CA ALA A 416 -20.65 6.16 3.65
C ALA A 416 -19.18 6.41 3.33
N ALA A 417 -18.87 7.41 2.49
CA ALA A 417 -17.51 7.79 2.17
C ALA A 417 -16.78 8.39 3.39
N ASP A 418 -17.48 9.14 4.24
CA ASP A 418 -16.95 9.63 5.52
C ASP A 418 -16.67 8.47 6.48
N ASP A 419 -17.67 7.61 6.72
CA ASP A 419 -17.55 6.45 7.62
C ASP A 419 -16.49 5.43 7.17
N ALA A 420 -16.21 5.36 5.87
CA ALA A 420 -15.19 4.48 5.30
C ALA A 420 -13.76 5.04 5.41
N GLY A 421 -13.62 6.30 5.85
CA GLY A 421 -12.35 7.01 5.93
C GLY A 421 -11.76 7.35 4.57
N LEU A 422 -12.60 7.58 3.54
CA LEU A 422 -12.09 8.14 2.28
C LEU A 422 -11.54 9.56 2.53
N PRO A 423 -10.60 10.05 1.69
CA PRO A 423 -10.00 11.37 1.86
C PRO A 423 -11.04 12.47 2.04
N ALA A 424 -10.80 13.35 3.01
CA ALA A 424 -11.70 14.45 3.35
C ALA A 424 -11.27 15.80 2.76
N ASP A 425 -10.20 15.82 1.97
CA ASP A 425 -9.76 17.03 1.29
C ASP A 425 -10.85 17.55 0.32
N PRO A 426 -11.09 18.87 0.26
CA PRO A 426 -12.12 19.47 -0.60
C PRO A 426 -12.00 19.08 -2.06
N GLU A 427 -10.77 18.93 -2.56
CA GLU A 427 -10.41 18.53 -3.91
C GLU A 427 -11.07 17.17 -4.26
N PHE A 428 -10.78 16.14 -3.46
CA PHE A 428 -11.35 14.81 -3.64
C PHE A 428 -12.86 14.81 -3.40
N ARG A 429 -13.33 15.46 -2.33
CA ARG A 429 -14.76 15.47 -1.99
C ARG A 429 -15.61 16.14 -3.05
N ALA A 430 -15.12 17.21 -3.68
CA ALA A 430 -15.81 17.85 -4.80
C ALA A 430 -15.90 16.93 -6.02
N ALA A 431 -14.80 16.28 -6.40
CA ALA A 431 -14.78 15.36 -7.53
C ALA A 431 -15.66 14.12 -7.31
N PHE A 432 -15.57 13.52 -6.13
CA PHE A 432 -16.39 12.38 -5.72
C PHE A 432 -17.88 12.73 -5.73
N ALA A 433 -18.28 13.80 -5.05
CA ALA A 433 -19.68 14.23 -4.98
C ALA A 433 -20.23 14.61 -6.38
N GLY A 434 -19.41 15.25 -7.22
CA GLY A 434 -19.77 15.58 -8.59
C GLY A 434 -20.11 14.34 -9.42
N TYR A 435 -19.31 13.26 -9.30
CA TYR A 435 -19.61 11.99 -9.95
C TYR A 435 -20.89 11.35 -9.40
N ILE A 436 -21.01 11.24 -8.08
CA ILE A 436 -22.17 10.61 -7.43
C ILE A 436 -23.47 11.31 -7.86
N GLU A 437 -23.47 12.65 -7.92
CA GLU A 437 -24.60 13.42 -8.42
C GLU A 437 -24.86 13.14 -9.91
N TRP A 438 -23.85 13.27 -10.76
CA TRP A 438 -23.96 13.04 -12.21
C TRP A 438 -24.44 11.61 -12.55
N GLY A 439 -23.80 10.60 -11.99
CA GLY A 439 -24.11 9.19 -12.22
C GLY A 439 -25.50 8.82 -11.72
N SER A 440 -25.93 9.35 -10.57
CA SER A 440 -27.28 9.11 -10.05
C SER A 440 -28.38 9.68 -10.97
N ARG A 441 -28.14 10.80 -11.65
CA ARG A 441 -29.08 11.37 -12.64
C ARG A 441 -29.18 10.51 -13.89
N ILE A 442 -28.07 9.97 -14.37
CA ILE A 442 -28.07 9.02 -15.49
C ILE A 442 -28.81 7.74 -15.12
N ALA A 443 -28.61 7.22 -13.90
CA ALA A 443 -29.36 6.06 -13.41
C ALA A 443 -30.87 6.34 -13.36
N LEU A 444 -31.27 7.54 -12.92
CA LEU A 444 -32.66 7.98 -12.92
C LEU A 444 -33.24 8.01 -14.34
N GLU A 445 -32.55 8.63 -15.30
CA GLU A 445 -32.96 8.71 -16.70
C GLU A 445 -33.07 7.32 -17.35
N ASN A 446 -32.05 6.48 -17.18
CA ASN A 446 -32.01 5.12 -17.74
C ASN A 446 -33.07 4.19 -17.15
N SER A 447 -33.55 4.48 -15.94
CA SER A 447 -34.57 3.65 -15.28
C SER A 447 -36.00 3.89 -15.76
N GLN A 448 -36.25 4.99 -16.48
CA GLN A 448 -37.62 5.36 -16.86
C GLN A 448 -38.25 4.35 -17.83
N PRO A 449 -39.56 4.08 -17.72
CA PRO A 449 -40.26 3.26 -18.71
C PRO A 449 -40.14 3.87 -20.11
N GLY A 450 -39.65 3.08 -21.06
CA GLY A 450 -39.44 3.54 -22.45
C GLY A 450 -38.15 4.33 -22.67
N ALA A 451 -37.25 4.42 -21.68
CA ALA A 451 -35.90 4.95 -21.90
C ALA A 451 -35.15 4.12 -22.96
N ASN A 452 -34.43 4.80 -23.85
CA ASN A 452 -33.62 4.19 -24.91
C ASN A 452 -32.16 4.67 -24.81
N PRO A 453 -31.41 4.19 -23.81
CA PRO A 453 -30.01 4.59 -23.62
C PRO A 453 -29.16 4.19 -24.82
N PRO A 454 -28.14 4.98 -25.20
CA PRO A 454 -27.23 4.62 -26.27
C PRO A 454 -26.55 3.26 -25.98
N PRO A 455 -26.57 2.31 -26.93
CA PRO A 455 -25.98 0.99 -26.73
C PRO A 455 -24.45 1.05 -26.76
N HIS A 456 -23.79 0.15 -26.01
CA HIS A 456 -22.34 -0.09 -26.08
C HIS A 456 -21.47 1.15 -25.78
N MET A 457 -21.94 2.05 -24.92
CA MET A 457 -21.10 3.15 -24.45
C MET A 457 -19.96 2.60 -23.59
N PRO A 458 -18.77 3.23 -23.59
CA PRO A 458 -17.72 2.87 -22.66
C PRO A 458 -18.11 3.22 -21.21
N VAL A 459 -17.51 2.54 -20.24
CA VAL A 459 -17.58 2.97 -18.83
C VAL A 459 -17.01 4.39 -18.74
N PRO A 460 -17.73 5.34 -18.10
CA PRO A 460 -17.28 6.72 -18.04
C PRO A 460 -15.97 6.82 -17.26
N ARG A 461 -15.04 7.65 -17.74
CA ARG A 461 -13.86 8.06 -16.97
C ARG A 461 -14.15 9.40 -16.31
N TRP A 462 -13.96 9.47 -14.99
CA TRP A 462 -14.16 10.67 -14.20
C TRP A 462 -12.83 11.16 -13.61
N TRP A 463 -12.63 12.48 -13.64
CA TRP A 463 -11.38 13.12 -13.24
C TRP A 463 -11.63 14.22 -12.20
N TRP A 464 -10.55 14.78 -11.67
CA TRP A 464 -10.58 15.95 -10.78
C TRP A 464 -11.34 17.14 -11.41
N VAL A 465 -11.96 17.96 -10.57
CA VAL A 465 -12.73 19.14 -11.00
C VAL A 465 -11.82 20.36 -11.07
N CYS A 466 -11.89 21.14 -12.15
CA CYS A 466 -11.27 22.48 -12.30
C CYS A 466 -9.84 22.62 -11.74
N GLU A 467 -8.93 21.69 -12.05
CA GLU A 467 -7.53 21.66 -11.58
C GLU A 467 -7.35 21.59 -10.05
N ALA A 468 -8.42 21.38 -9.29
CA ALA A 468 -8.39 21.15 -7.84
C ALA A 468 -7.91 19.72 -7.54
N ARG A 469 -6.65 19.43 -7.88
CA ARG A 469 -5.94 18.18 -7.56
C ARG A 469 -5.35 18.26 -6.15
N PRO A 470 -4.99 17.13 -5.52
CA PRO A 470 -4.29 17.14 -4.23
C PRO A 470 -3.06 18.05 -4.28
N GLY A 471 -2.93 18.94 -3.29
CA GLY A 471 -1.83 19.90 -3.23
C GLY A 471 -2.02 21.16 -4.08
N SER A 472 -3.14 21.30 -4.82
CA SER A 472 -3.48 22.54 -5.54
C SER A 472 -3.68 23.75 -4.63
N ARG A 473 -3.86 23.52 -3.33
CA ARG A 473 -3.88 24.53 -2.28
C ARG A 473 -3.18 24.03 -1.01
N VAL A 474 -2.66 24.96 -0.21
CA VAL A 474 -2.23 24.67 1.16
C VAL A 474 -3.46 24.51 2.06
N SER A 475 -3.49 23.46 2.88
CA SER A 475 -4.55 23.30 3.88
C SER A 475 -4.49 24.43 4.91
N ALA A 476 -5.62 25.09 5.16
CA ALA A 476 -5.73 26.08 6.23
C ALA A 476 -5.50 25.49 7.64
N LEU A 477 -5.52 24.16 7.77
CA LEU A 477 -5.24 23.41 8.99
C LEU A 477 -3.80 22.86 9.03
N ALA A 478 -3.01 23.05 7.98
CA ALA A 478 -1.61 22.66 8.01
C ALA A 478 -0.90 23.41 9.15
N PRO A 479 0.05 22.76 9.86
CA PRO A 479 0.93 23.49 10.76
C PRO A 479 1.56 24.66 10.00
N PRO A 480 1.70 25.84 10.61
CA PRO A 480 2.46 26.90 9.97
C PRO A 480 3.82 26.31 9.61
N GLU A 481 4.15 26.32 8.31
CA GLU A 481 5.47 25.92 7.85
C GLU A 481 6.46 26.68 8.74
N GLN A 482 7.37 25.96 9.39
CA GLN A 482 8.51 26.61 10.05
C GLN A 482 9.29 27.25 8.91
N ALA A 483 8.96 28.50 8.61
CA ALA A 483 9.76 29.32 7.74
C ALA A 483 11.14 29.28 8.37
N VAL A 484 12.08 28.62 7.68
CA VAL A 484 13.50 28.82 7.97
C VAL A 484 13.65 30.32 7.88
N GLN A 485 13.81 30.98 9.03
CA GLN A 485 14.00 32.42 9.05
C GLN A 485 15.29 32.62 8.27
N ALA A 486 15.16 33.09 7.03
CA ALA A 486 16.30 33.45 6.23
C ALA A 486 17.12 34.41 7.10
N ARG A 487 18.38 34.03 7.35
CA ARG A 487 19.28 34.87 8.10
C ARG A 487 19.32 36.20 7.37
N LEU A 488 18.98 37.29 8.05
CA LEU A 488 19.18 38.61 7.49
C LEU A 488 20.70 38.90 7.55
N PRO A 489 21.29 39.43 6.48
CA PRO A 489 22.70 39.81 6.49
C PRO A 489 22.93 40.91 7.52
N GLU A 490 24.03 40.83 8.26
CA GLU A 490 24.47 41.90 9.16
C GLU A 490 24.79 43.18 8.35
N PRO A 491 24.76 44.38 8.97
CA PRO A 491 25.13 45.62 8.29
C PRO A 491 26.53 45.53 7.66
N GLY A 492 26.60 45.57 6.33
CA GLY A 492 27.85 45.47 5.55
C GLY A 492 28.27 44.06 5.13
N GLU A 493 27.52 43.02 5.51
CA GLU A 493 27.72 41.64 5.04
C GLU A 493 27.20 41.47 3.61
N PRO A 494 27.97 40.91 2.65
CA PRO A 494 27.48 40.61 1.31
C PRO A 494 26.34 39.60 1.32
N VAL A 495 25.35 39.81 0.47
CA VAL A 495 24.22 38.88 0.33
C VAL A 495 24.66 37.71 -0.54
N GLY A 496 24.68 36.50 0.01
CA GLY A 496 24.99 35.25 -0.70
C GLY A 496 23.76 34.38 -0.96
N PHE A 497 23.74 33.61 -2.05
CA PHE A 497 22.56 32.84 -2.45
C PHE A 497 22.27 31.69 -1.49
N ALA A 498 23.26 30.87 -1.15
CA ALA A 498 23.07 29.72 -0.27
C ALA A 498 22.49 30.08 1.12
N ASP A 499 22.98 31.18 1.69
CA ASP A 499 22.69 31.59 3.08
C ASP A 499 21.50 32.56 3.20
N HIS A 500 21.27 33.42 2.20
CA HIS A 500 20.31 34.51 2.31
C HIS A 500 19.16 34.43 1.31
N ILE A 501 19.36 33.87 0.10
CA ILE A 501 18.34 33.87 -0.96
C ILE A 501 17.62 32.55 -1.09
N ARG A 502 18.36 31.43 -1.16
CA ARG A 502 17.79 30.08 -1.24
C ARG A 502 16.77 29.82 -0.11
N PRO A 503 17.02 30.20 1.16
CA PRO A 503 16.06 29.98 2.24
C PRO A 503 14.78 30.83 2.12
N LEU A 504 14.75 31.87 1.27
CA LEU A 504 13.54 32.67 1.03
C LEU A 504 12.52 31.93 0.16
N PHE A 505 12.97 30.98 -0.67
CA PHE A 505 12.12 30.13 -1.50
C PHE A 505 11.74 28.85 -0.75
N ARG A 506 10.45 28.65 -0.51
CA ARG A 506 9.93 27.45 0.15
C ARG A 506 9.97 26.25 -0.79
N GLU A 507 9.85 25.04 -0.25
CA GLU A 507 9.79 23.82 -1.06
C GLU A 507 8.61 23.86 -2.04
N MET A 508 7.46 24.39 -1.60
CA MET A 508 6.29 24.59 -2.47
C MET A 508 6.54 25.61 -3.59
N ASP A 509 7.29 26.69 -3.32
CA ASP A 509 7.64 27.69 -4.34
C ASP A 509 8.49 27.02 -5.43
N ARG A 510 9.48 26.23 -5.01
CA ARG A 510 10.34 25.44 -5.92
C ARG A 510 9.52 24.44 -6.74
N LYS A 511 8.64 23.66 -6.11
CA LYS A 511 7.77 22.71 -6.83
C LYS A 511 6.85 23.41 -7.82
N SER A 512 6.32 24.58 -7.47
CA SER A 512 5.44 25.35 -8.35
C SER A 512 6.17 25.93 -9.56
N MET A 513 7.50 26.08 -9.50
CA MET A 513 8.32 26.64 -10.57
C MET A 513 9.19 25.61 -11.29
N SER A 514 9.24 24.36 -10.82
CA SER A 514 10.13 23.31 -11.34
C SER A 514 9.92 23.00 -12.82
N PHE A 515 8.73 23.26 -13.36
CA PHE A 515 8.41 23.14 -14.78
C PHE A 515 9.14 24.18 -15.66
N ALA A 516 9.58 25.30 -15.07
CA ALA A 516 10.27 26.39 -15.76
C ALA A 516 11.76 26.40 -15.42
N PHE A 517 12.13 26.44 -14.13
CA PHE A 517 13.50 26.42 -13.63
C PHE A 517 13.55 26.18 -12.10
N ASP A 518 14.70 25.80 -11.56
CA ASP A 518 14.84 25.45 -10.14
C ASP A 518 15.15 26.67 -9.26
N LEU A 519 14.21 27.07 -8.39
CA LEU A 519 14.40 28.17 -7.42
C LEU A 519 15.48 27.92 -6.36
N TRP A 520 15.98 26.69 -6.22
CA TRP A 520 17.12 26.38 -5.36
C TRP A 520 18.44 26.21 -6.11
N SER A 521 18.45 26.40 -7.43
CA SER A 521 19.65 26.47 -8.26
C SER A 521 20.14 27.92 -8.35
N HIS A 522 21.37 28.17 -7.90
CA HIS A 522 22.00 29.49 -8.02
C HIS A 522 22.05 29.96 -9.48
N GLU A 523 22.37 29.05 -10.39
CA GLU A 523 22.49 29.34 -11.83
C GLU A 523 21.14 29.79 -12.42
N ASP A 524 20.07 29.05 -12.12
CA ASP A 524 18.73 29.36 -12.64
C ASP A 524 18.20 30.67 -12.06
N VAL A 525 18.32 30.86 -10.75
CA VAL A 525 17.83 32.08 -10.09
C VAL A 525 18.59 33.31 -10.57
N THR A 526 19.91 33.19 -10.78
CA THR A 526 20.74 34.27 -11.35
C THR A 526 20.31 34.59 -12.78
N ARG A 527 20.10 33.57 -13.62
CA ARG A 527 19.66 33.74 -15.01
C ARG A 527 18.32 34.43 -15.14
N HIS A 528 17.43 34.24 -14.16
CA HIS A 528 16.06 34.76 -14.16
C HIS A 528 15.84 35.91 -13.18
N ALA A 529 16.90 36.48 -12.59
CA ALA A 529 16.81 37.35 -11.42
C ALA A 529 15.94 38.60 -11.63
N ASP A 530 16.05 39.28 -12.77
CA ASP A 530 15.24 40.47 -13.08
C ASP A 530 13.74 40.14 -13.22
N ALA A 531 13.43 39.01 -13.85
CA ALA A 531 12.06 38.55 -14.03
C ALA A 531 11.42 38.15 -12.69
N ILE A 532 12.21 37.47 -11.84
CA ILE A 532 11.81 37.10 -10.48
C ILE A 532 11.56 38.36 -9.65
N LEU A 533 12.49 39.32 -9.63
CA LEU A 533 12.35 40.56 -8.87
C LEU A 533 11.13 41.37 -9.34
N HIS A 534 10.86 41.40 -10.64
CA HIS A 534 9.67 42.04 -11.18
C HIS A 534 8.38 41.40 -10.64
N ARG A 535 8.28 40.06 -10.66
CA ARG A 535 7.12 39.33 -10.12
C ARG A 535 6.95 39.52 -8.62
N LEU A 536 8.04 39.48 -7.86
CA LEU A 536 8.05 39.74 -6.40
C LEU A 536 7.51 41.14 -6.08
N ARG A 537 7.93 42.18 -6.81
CA ARG A 537 7.45 43.56 -6.63
C ARG A 537 5.97 43.75 -6.97
N GLN A 538 5.45 42.94 -7.90
CA GLN A 538 4.02 42.94 -8.25
C GLN A 538 3.18 42.10 -7.27
N GLY A 539 3.80 41.44 -6.29
CA GLY A 539 3.12 40.53 -5.37
C GLY A 539 2.55 39.28 -6.06
N GLY A 540 2.94 39.01 -7.30
CA GLY A 540 2.46 37.87 -8.09
C GLY A 540 3.28 36.59 -7.87
N MET A 541 4.24 36.64 -6.95
CA MET A 541 5.04 35.49 -6.54
C MET A 541 5.35 35.61 -5.04
N PRO A 542 5.22 34.51 -4.27
CA PRO A 542 4.60 33.22 -4.65
C PRO A 542 3.08 33.32 -4.84
N CYS A 543 2.48 32.30 -5.46
CA CYS A 543 1.07 32.29 -5.89
C CYS A 543 0.06 32.32 -4.73
N ASP A 544 0.51 32.01 -3.52
CA ASP A 544 -0.26 31.92 -2.28
C ASP A 544 -0.06 33.13 -1.34
N GLY A 545 0.77 34.11 -1.71
CA GLY A 545 0.91 35.36 -0.96
C GLY A 545 2.19 36.15 -1.26
N ALA A 546 2.09 37.48 -1.25
CA ALA A 546 3.24 38.35 -1.54
C ALA A 546 4.32 38.29 -0.44
N TRP A 547 5.59 38.39 -0.85
CA TRP A 547 6.71 38.55 0.08
C TRP A 547 6.62 39.88 0.87
N PRO A 548 7.02 39.88 2.15
CA PRO A 548 7.31 41.10 2.89
C PRO A 548 8.35 41.97 2.16
N ALA A 549 8.22 43.29 2.27
CA ALA A 549 9.08 44.26 1.57
C ALA A 549 10.57 44.02 1.83
N GLU A 550 10.95 43.68 3.07
CA GLU A 550 12.30 43.34 3.50
C GLU A 550 12.94 42.19 2.71
N ARG A 551 12.17 41.16 2.32
CA ARG A 551 12.67 40.04 1.52
C ARG A 551 12.86 40.43 0.07
N VAL A 552 11.95 41.26 -0.46
CA VAL A 552 12.05 41.79 -1.82
C VAL A 552 13.27 42.70 -1.95
N GLU A 553 13.54 43.53 -0.94
CA GLU A 553 14.72 44.38 -0.87
C GLU A 553 16.01 43.56 -0.74
N LEU A 554 16.01 42.49 0.07
CA LEU A 554 17.15 41.57 0.18
C LEU A 554 17.49 40.92 -1.16
N PHE A 555 16.48 40.45 -1.90
CA PHE A 555 16.66 39.89 -3.23
C PHE A 555 17.16 40.93 -4.25
N ALA A 556 16.61 42.15 -4.21
CA ALA A 556 17.09 43.25 -5.06
C ALA A 556 18.56 43.62 -4.78
N ARG A 557 18.94 43.60 -3.50
CA ARG A 557 20.32 43.84 -3.06
C ARG A 557 21.27 42.75 -3.55
N TRP A 558 20.88 41.48 -3.46
CA TRP A 558 21.66 40.37 -4.00
C TRP A 558 21.95 40.50 -5.50
N ILE A 559 20.96 40.96 -6.28
CA ILE A 559 21.15 41.26 -7.71
C ILE A 559 22.15 42.40 -7.89
N ALA A 560 22.00 43.49 -7.14
CA ALA A 560 22.89 44.65 -7.22
C ALA A 560 24.34 44.33 -6.81
N GLU A 561 24.54 43.38 -5.91
CA GLU A 561 25.85 42.91 -5.44
C GLU A 561 26.49 41.86 -6.37
N GLY A 562 25.86 41.53 -7.51
CA GLY A 562 26.43 40.66 -8.53
C GLY A 562 26.12 39.17 -8.34
N THR A 563 25.00 38.85 -7.67
CA THR A 563 24.46 37.48 -7.56
C THR A 563 25.45 36.47 -6.97
N LEU A 564 26.00 36.77 -5.80
CA LEU A 564 26.96 35.90 -5.11
C LEU A 564 26.33 34.51 -4.79
N PRO A 565 27.06 33.40 -4.98
CA PRO A 565 26.55 32.04 -4.73
C PRO A 565 26.22 31.74 -3.26
#